data_AF-A0A8H5S9V8-F1
#
_entry.id   AF-A0A8H5S9V8-F1
#
_cell.length_a   1.000
_cell.length_b   1.000
_cell.length_c   1.000
_cell.angle_alpha   90.00
_cell.angle_beta   90.00
_cell.angle_gamma   90.00
#
_symmetry.space_group_name_H-M   'P 1'
#
loop_
_entity.id
_entity.type
_entity.pdbx_description
1 polymer ?
#
loop_
_entity_poly.entity_id
_entity_poly.type
_entity_poly.pdbx_seq_one_letter_code
_entity_poly.pdbx_strand_id
1 'polypeptide(L)'
;MVYVTSTKHPKGLRLLSLDGGGVRGIMGLVILRELMLRVQKKKGLDKIPLPADYFELAGGTSTGGIMGIMLFRLRMSVDDTIDEYDRIAKTIFSPKIYGWDISWIPGSSYLNNSKALVQDSRFDAGSMSKAIDEVVEKFGLDENDKKLKGNAPLQHEGGARMFCCTTAQNRAESMLMRTYKDKTIYTKSKVNDALLKHGDKLTISIAARATSAAPTFFPEVKFPEDKPELVFWDGGLLNNNPIDQLWYTRFELVDPKDPSPQISCVISLGTGYVSPGKAKKSWIKVVGVASKVMDFATNTNAKGKDFSRHMTHLNERDEHKDTKYIRFNPFLKEEIGLDEYLRMDDLKLIAQKTMDDPNPTNQFWINQAVDAICA
;
A
#
# COMPACT_ATOMS: atom_id res chain seq x y z
N MET A 1 -5.45 20.93 -5.91
CA MET A 1 -4.88 20.59 -4.59
C MET A 1 -6.06 20.51 -3.63
N VAL A 2 -6.60 19.32 -3.35
CA VAL A 2 -7.59 19.19 -2.26
C VAL A 2 -6.81 19.03 -0.97
N TYR A 3 -6.24 20.15 -0.50
CA TYR A 3 -5.71 20.24 0.84
C TYR A 3 -6.75 20.89 1.73
N VAL A 4 -7.28 20.13 2.68
CA VAL A 4 -8.25 20.67 3.62
C VAL A 4 -7.50 21.55 4.60
N THR A 5 -7.67 22.87 4.49
CA THR A 5 -6.89 23.83 5.30
C THR A 5 -7.16 23.66 6.79
N SER A 6 -8.38 23.22 7.17
CA SER A 6 -8.76 22.99 8.57
C SER A 6 -8.03 21.81 9.23
N THR A 7 -7.45 20.90 8.46
CA THR A 7 -6.71 19.75 8.98
C THR A 7 -5.21 19.97 8.90
N LYS A 8 -4.74 21.16 8.47
CA LYS A 8 -3.32 21.50 8.39
C LYS A 8 -2.66 21.40 9.76
N HIS A 9 -1.58 20.62 9.82
CA HIS A 9 -0.82 20.43 11.05
C HIS A 9 0.21 21.58 11.21
N PRO A 10 0.23 22.28 12.36
CA PRO A 10 1.06 23.47 12.57
C PRO A 10 2.56 23.15 12.64
N LYS A 11 2.94 21.92 13.01
CA LYS A 11 4.35 21.50 13.12
C LYS A 11 4.92 20.81 11.87
N GLY A 12 4.18 20.80 10.76
CA GLY A 12 4.65 20.21 9.50
C GLY A 12 3.80 19.05 9.00
N LEU A 13 4.20 18.48 7.86
CA LEU A 13 3.45 17.48 7.10
C LEU A 13 3.45 16.11 7.79
N ARG A 14 2.43 15.30 7.50
CA ARG A 14 2.23 13.95 8.02
C ARG A 14 2.24 12.97 6.85
N LEU A 15 3.05 11.93 6.97
CA LEU A 15 3.27 10.95 5.92
C LEU A 15 2.74 9.58 6.34
N LEU A 16 2.14 8.83 5.40
CA LEU A 16 1.63 7.47 5.64
C LEU A 16 2.28 6.44 4.72
N SER A 17 2.88 5.40 5.28
CA SER A 17 3.48 4.28 4.55
C SER A 17 2.65 3.03 4.74
N LEU A 18 2.23 2.38 3.65
CA LEU A 18 1.44 1.15 3.63
C LEU A 18 2.26 0.02 2.98
N ASP A 19 2.67 -0.95 3.80
CA ASP A 19 3.46 -2.09 3.32
C ASP A 19 2.66 -3.02 2.37
N GLY A 20 3.38 -3.74 1.52
CA GLY A 20 2.83 -4.87 0.77
C GLY A 20 2.75 -6.14 1.60
N GLY A 21 1.79 -7.01 1.28
CA GLY A 21 1.62 -8.27 2.04
C GLY A 21 0.35 -9.08 1.77
N GLY A 22 -0.28 -8.95 0.61
CA GLY A 22 -1.48 -9.73 0.27
C GLY A 22 -2.63 -9.49 1.25
N VAL A 23 -3.42 -10.52 1.57
CA VAL A 23 -4.56 -10.45 2.49
C VAL A 23 -4.20 -9.84 3.86
N ARG A 24 -2.94 -9.98 4.30
CA ARG A 24 -2.44 -9.44 5.57
C ARG A 24 -2.47 -7.91 5.66
N GLY A 25 -2.58 -7.20 4.53
CA GLY A 25 -2.76 -5.74 4.52
C GLY A 25 -3.98 -5.26 5.31
N ILE A 26 -5.00 -6.12 5.50
CA ILE A 26 -6.15 -5.83 6.34
C ILE A 26 -5.78 -5.41 7.77
N MET A 27 -4.68 -5.95 8.31
CA MET A 27 -4.19 -5.57 9.64
C MET A 27 -3.79 -4.10 9.69
N GLY A 28 -3.15 -3.60 8.63
CA GLY A 28 -2.80 -2.20 8.50
C GLY A 28 -4.04 -1.30 8.46
N LEU A 29 -5.09 -1.69 7.74
CA LEU A 29 -6.35 -0.94 7.73
C LEU A 29 -7.04 -0.91 9.09
N VAL A 30 -7.08 -2.04 9.80
CA VAL A 30 -7.64 -2.09 11.16
C VAL A 30 -6.86 -1.16 12.10
N ILE A 31 -5.53 -1.18 12.06
CA ILE A 31 -4.69 -0.27 12.85
C ILE A 31 -4.96 1.19 12.46
N LEU A 32 -5.06 1.49 11.16
CA LEU A 32 -5.38 2.84 10.69
C LEU A 32 -6.75 3.30 11.21
N ARG A 33 -7.77 2.44 11.15
CA ARG A 33 -9.12 2.73 11.68
C ARG A 33 -9.03 3.10 13.16
N GLU A 34 -8.31 2.29 13.93
CA GLU A 34 -8.11 2.49 15.36
C GLU A 34 -7.38 3.79 15.69
N LEU A 35 -6.40 4.20 14.88
CA LEU A 35 -5.76 5.51 15.00
C LEU A 35 -6.74 6.64 14.67
N MET A 36 -7.49 6.54 13.56
CA MET A 36 -8.43 7.58 13.14
C MET A 36 -9.62 7.72 14.10
N LEU A 37 -10.08 6.64 14.73
CA LEU A 37 -11.06 6.65 15.82
C LEU A 37 -10.54 7.43 17.04
N ARG A 38 -9.28 7.22 17.42
CA ARG A 38 -8.64 7.95 18.52
C ARG A 38 -8.44 9.43 18.16
N VAL A 39 -8.12 9.74 16.91
CA VAL A 39 -8.05 11.13 16.38
C VAL A 39 -9.43 11.80 16.46
N GLN A 40 -10.49 11.12 16.01
CA GLN A 40 -11.88 11.60 16.12
C GLN A 40 -12.19 11.99 17.56
N LYS A 41 -11.96 11.07 18.50
CA LYS A 41 -12.22 11.31 19.93
C LYS A 41 -11.41 12.47 20.48
N LYS A 42 -10.11 12.53 20.16
CA LYS A 42 -9.20 13.58 20.65
C LYS A 42 -9.54 14.96 20.10
N LYS A 43 -10.02 15.05 18.86
CA LYS A 43 -10.41 16.30 18.21
C LYS A 43 -11.87 16.68 18.40
N GLY A 44 -12.69 15.80 19.03
CA GLY A 44 -14.11 16.03 19.23
C GLY A 44 -14.90 16.10 17.91
N LEU A 45 -14.56 15.26 16.94
CA LEU A 45 -15.21 15.24 15.62
C LEU A 45 -16.46 14.34 15.61
N ASP A 46 -17.49 14.76 14.88
CA ASP A 46 -18.76 14.02 14.78
C ASP A 46 -18.60 12.65 14.10
N LYS A 47 -17.63 12.52 13.18
CA LYS A 47 -17.35 11.29 12.43
C LYS A 47 -15.86 11.01 12.35
N ILE A 48 -15.51 9.75 12.10
CA ILE A 48 -14.13 9.35 11.82
C ILE A 48 -13.61 10.17 10.62
N PRO A 49 -12.51 10.91 10.77
CA PRO A 49 -11.98 11.69 9.66
C PRO A 49 -11.36 10.81 8.58
N LEU A 50 -11.34 11.30 7.34
CA LEU A 50 -10.69 10.60 6.24
C LEU A 50 -9.16 10.67 6.40
N PRO A 51 -8.41 9.57 6.18
CA PRO A 51 -6.95 9.62 6.19
C PRO A 51 -6.39 10.63 5.17
N ALA A 52 -7.04 10.77 4.01
CA ALA A 52 -6.69 11.75 2.98
C ALA A 52 -6.72 13.21 3.45
N ASP A 53 -7.41 13.51 4.56
CA ASP A 53 -7.45 14.85 5.14
C ASP A 53 -6.34 15.08 6.17
N TYR A 54 -5.75 14.01 6.70
CA TYR A 54 -4.76 14.06 7.77
C TYR A 54 -3.35 13.69 7.32
N PHE A 55 -3.18 13.08 6.15
CA PHE A 55 -1.86 12.73 5.62
C PHE A 55 -1.64 13.44 4.28
N GLU A 56 -0.60 14.28 4.23
CA GLU A 56 -0.28 15.08 3.04
C GLU A 56 0.30 14.24 1.89
N LEU A 57 0.87 13.08 2.20
CA LEU A 57 1.39 12.15 1.23
C LEU A 57 1.35 10.73 1.78
N ALA A 58 0.88 9.80 0.96
CA ALA A 58 0.98 8.37 1.24
C ALA A 58 1.80 7.61 0.20
N GLY A 59 2.48 6.55 0.64
CA GLY A 59 3.19 5.61 -0.21
C GLY A 59 2.68 4.20 0.05
N GLY A 60 2.37 3.45 -1.00
CA GLY A 60 1.86 2.09 -0.88
C GLY A 60 2.53 1.11 -1.83
N THR A 61 2.77 -0.12 -1.38
CA THR A 61 3.33 -1.20 -2.20
C THR A 61 2.40 -2.40 -2.23
N SER A 62 2.25 -3.08 -3.38
CA SER A 62 1.35 -4.23 -3.52
C SER A 62 -0.06 -3.90 -3.02
N THR A 63 -0.65 -4.75 -2.18
CA THR A 63 -1.85 -4.45 -1.39
C THR A 63 -1.87 -3.03 -0.78
N GLY A 64 -0.77 -2.55 -0.21
CA GLY A 64 -0.63 -1.19 0.31
C GLY A 64 -0.91 -0.10 -0.74
N GLY A 65 -0.54 -0.35 -2.00
CA GLY A 65 -0.87 0.53 -3.12
C GLY A 65 -2.36 0.53 -3.45
N ILE A 66 -3.00 -0.65 -3.45
CA ILE A 66 -4.45 -0.79 -3.68
C ILE A 66 -5.25 -0.08 -2.57
N MET A 67 -4.86 -0.31 -1.31
CA MET A 67 -5.45 0.38 -0.15
C MET A 67 -5.22 1.89 -0.21
N GLY A 68 -4.01 2.33 -0.60
CA GLY A 68 -3.69 3.73 -0.81
C GLY A 68 -4.59 4.38 -1.86
N ILE A 69 -4.84 3.71 -3.00
CA ILE A 69 -5.74 4.22 -4.04
C ILE A 69 -7.14 4.46 -3.47
N MET A 70 -7.70 3.50 -2.73
CA MET A 70 -9.02 3.64 -2.09
C MET A 70 -9.03 4.83 -1.11
N LEU A 71 -8.05 4.90 -0.21
CA LEU A 71 -8.00 5.91 0.83
C LEU A 71 -7.70 7.33 0.31
N PHE A 72 -6.83 7.48 -0.69
CA PHE A 72 -6.30 8.78 -1.12
C PHE A 72 -6.81 9.20 -2.50
N ARG A 73 -6.78 8.32 -3.50
CA ARG A 73 -7.26 8.64 -4.84
C ARG A 73 -8.78 8.67 -4.92
N LEU A 74 -9.46 7.78 -4.19
CA LEU A 74 -10.93 7.72 -4.13
C LEU A 74 -11.49 8.38 -2.87
N ARG A 75 -10.62 8.81 -1.94
CA ARG A 75 -10.99 9.50 -0.69
C ARG A 75 -12.01 8.73 0.15
N MET A 76 -11.94 7.39 0.12
CA MET A 76 -12.82 6.52 0.88
C MET A 76 -12.56 6.62 2.39
N SER A 77 -13.59 6.35 3.19
CA SER A 77 -13.42 6.16 4.64
C SER A 77 -12.61 4.89 4.90
N VAL A 78 -12.01 4.78 6.10
CA VAL A 78 -11.27 3.56 6.46
C VAL A 78 -12.21 2.36 6.53
N ASP A 79 -13.45 2.55 6.98
CA ASP A 79 -14.44 1.48 7.08
C ASP A 79 -14.87 0.97 5.70
N ASP A 80 -15.20 1.87 4.77
CA ASP A 80 -15.50 1.50 3.38
C ASP A 80 -14.31 0.76 2.74
N THR A 81 -13.09 1.22 3.04
CA THR A 81 -11.86 0.59 2.53
C THR A 81 -11.66 -0.81 3.10
N ILE A 82 -11.98 -1.04 4.37
CA ILE A 82 -11.92 -2.38 5.00
C ILE A 82 -12.90 -3.33 4.31
N ASP A 83 -14.13 -2.87 4.10
CA ASP A 83 -15.20 -3.69 3.52
C ASP A 83 -14.90 -4.05 2.05
N GLU A 84 -14.50 -3.05 1.25
CA GLU A 84 -14.13 -3.30 -0.14
C GLU A 84 -12.85 -4.13 -0.26
N TYR A 85 -11.86 -3.93 0.62
CA TYR A 85 -10.65 -4.75 0.62
C TYR A 85 -10.95 -6.22 0.95
N ASP A 86 -11.87 -6.47 1.89
CA ASP A 86 -12.35 -7.82 2.21
C ASP A 86 -13.03 -8.50 1.02
N ARG A 87 -13.90 -7.75 0.31
CA ARG A 87 -14.55 -8.20 -0.91
C ARG A 87 -13.56 -8.46 -2.05
N ILE A 88 -12.58 -7.56 -2.25
CA ILE A 88 -11.52 -7.71 -3.25
C ILE A 88 -10.71 -8.98 -2.96
N ALA A 89 -10.27 -9.18 -1.71
CA ALA A 89 -9.52 -10.36 -1.31
C ALA A 89 -10.30 -11.66 -1.59
N LYS A 90 -11.59 -11.71 -1.23
CA LYS A 90 -12.46 -12.84 -1.56
C LYS A 90 -12.57 -13.06 -3.07
N THR A 91 -12.78 -12.00 -3.85
CA THR A 91 -12.96 -12.07 -5.31
C THR A 91 -11.72 -12.57 -6.04
N ILE A 92 -10.54 -12.20 -5.54
CA ILE A 92 -9.24 -12.52 -6.12
C ILE A 92 -8.80 -13.92 -5.70
N PHE A 93 -8.88 -14.24 -4.41
CA PHE A 93 -8.26 -15.43 -3.85
C PHE A 93 -9.22 -16.63 -3.73
N SER A 94 -10.53 -16.47 -3.98
CA SER A 94 -11.45 -17.62 -4.00
C SER A 94 -11.07 -18.62 -5.10
N PRO A 95 -11.14 -19.94 -4.85
CA PRO A 95 -10.81 -20.95 -5.86
C PRO A 95 -11.84 -20.92 -7.00
N LYS A 96 -11.36 -20.86 -8.26
CA LYS A 96 -12.23 -20.84 -9.45
C LYS A 96 -11.92 -21.99 -10.41
N ILE A 97 -12.96 -22.67 -10.88
CA ILE A 97 -12.91 -23.58 -12.05
C ILE A 97 -13.73 -22.96 -13.17
N TYR A 98 -13.14 -22.77 -14.35
CA TYR A 98 -13.78 -22.12 -15.52
C TYR A 98 -14.48 -20.77 -15.20
N GLY A 99 -13.96 -20.01 -14.22
CA GLY A 99 -14.52 -18.72 -13.81
C GLY A 99 -15.61 -18.79 -12.72
N TRP A 100 -16.06 -19.99 -12.35
CA TRP A 100 -17.06 -20.22 -11.30
C TRP A 100 -16.41 -20.51 -9.94
N ASP A 101 -16.98 -19.93 -8.87
CA ASP A 101 -16.52 -20.15 -7.49
C ASP A 101 -16.86 -21.59 -7.04
N ILE A 102 -15.85 -22.31 -6.57
CA ILE A 102 -15.96 -23.70 -6.12
C ILE A 102 -15.60 -23.88 -4.65
N SER A 103 -15.64 -22.81 -3.85
CA SER A 103 -15.29 -22.84 -2.43
C SER A 103 -16.08 -23.88 -1.61
N TRP A 104 -17.24 -24.30 -2.09
CA TRP A 104 -18.09 -25.36 -1.51
C TRP A 104 -17.53 -26.78 -1.64
N ILE A 105 -16.50 -27.01 -2.46
CA ILE A 105 -15.87 -28.33 -2.65
C ILE A 105 -14.74 -28.54 -1.62
N PRO A 106 -14.77 -29.61 -0.78
CA PRO A 106 -13.69 -29.93 0.14
C PRO A 106 -12.36 -30.13 -0.60
N GLY A 107 -11.31 -29.39 -0.20
CA GLY A 107 -10.00 -29.44 -0.86
C GLY A 107 -9.86 -28.59 -2.13
N SER A 108 -10.85 -27.74 -2.45
CA SER A 108 -10.81 -26.81 -3.60
C SER A 108 -9.63 -25.83 -3.60
N SER A 109 -9.09 -25.49 -2.42
CA SER A 109 -7.87 -24.69 -2.28
C SER A 109 -6.64 -25.36 -2.94
N TYR A 110 -6.58 -26.70 -2.95
CA TYR A 110 -5.54 -27.47 -3.64
C TYR A 110 -5.79 -27.62 -5.15
N LEU A 111 -7.06 -27.59 -5.58
CA LEU A 111 -7.45 -27.70 -7.00
C LEU A 111 -7.08 -26.45 -7.82
N ASN A 112 -6.92 -25.29 -7.17
CA ASN A 112 -6.47 -24.06 -7.83
C ASN A 112 -5.02 -24.17 -8.36
N ASN A 113 -4.25 -25.18 -7.92
CA ASN A 113 -2.93 -25.50 -8.49
C ASN A 113 -3.01 -26.21 -9.86
N SER A 114 -4.18 -26.65 -10.33
CA SER A 114 -4.29 -27.35 -11.62
C SER A 114 -4.15 -26.43 -12.83
N LYS A 115 -4.31 -25.10 -12.67
CA LYS A 115 -4.00 -24.11 -13.71
C LYS A 115 -2.50 -23.93 -13.95
N ALA A 116 -1.64 -24.39 -13.06
CA ALA A 116 -0.18 -24.31 -13.21
C ALA A 116 0.39 -25.15 -14.37
N LEU A 117 -0.44 -26.01 -15.00
CA LEU A 117 -0.04 -26.79 -16.17
C LEU A 117 -0.37 -26.11 -17.52
N VAL A 118 -1.16 -25.02 -17.52
CA VAL A 118 -1.64 -24.37 -18.76
C VAL A 118 -1.53 -22.83 -18.73
N GLN A 119 -1.37 -22.21 -17.56
CA GLN A 119 -1.31 -20.75 -17.39
C GLN A 119 -0.19 -20.34 -16.43
N ASP A 120 0.65 -19.36 -16.80
CA ASP A 120 1.86 -18.94 -16.05
C ASP A 120 1.57 -18.21 -14.71
N SER A 121 0.31 -17.90 -14.39
CA SER A 121 -0.09 -17.22 -13.15
C SER A 121 -1.22 -17.93 -12.40
N ARG A 122 -1.14 -17.95 -11.06
CA ARG A 122 -2.13 -18.59 -10.17
C ARG A 122 -3.49 -17.89 -10.18
N PHE A 123 -3.51 -16.58 -10.41
CA PHE A 123 -4.71 -15.74 -10.45
C PHE A 123 -4.81 -14.99 -11.79
N ASP A 124 -6.04 -14.72 -12.23
CA ASP A 124 -6.33 -14.07 -13.52
C ASP A 124 -6.46 -12.54 -13.37
N ALA A 125 -5.89 -11.78 -14.32
CA ALA A 125 -5.95 -10.33 -14.38
C ALA A 125 -7.39 -9.79 -14.45
N GLY A 126 -8.31 -10.55 -15.06
CA GLY A 126 -9.71 -10.15 -15.17
C GLY A 126 -10.40 -10.00 -13.82
N SER A 127 -10.05 -10.85 -12.84
CA SER A 127 -10.66 -10.78 -11.49
C SER A 127 -10.22 -9.53 -10.72
N MET A 128 -8.93 -9.18 -10.80
CA MET A 128 -8.42 -7.93 -10.22
C MET A 128 -9.05 -6.71 -10.90
N SER A 129 -9.05 -6.68 -12.24
CA SER A 129 -9.60 -5.55 -13.00
C SER A 129 -11.08 -5.32 -12.68
N LYS A 130 -11.88 -6.40 -12.65
CA LYS A 130 -13.29 -6.33 -12.28
C LYS A 130 -13.50 -5.82 -10.84
N ALA A 131 -12.69 -6.29 -9.89
CA ALA A 131 -12.81 -5.87 -8.50
C ALA A 131 -12.51 -4.37 -8.34
N ILE A 132 -11.50 -3.86 -9.06
CA ILE A 132 -11.17 -2.43 -9.14
C ILE A 132 -12.28 -1.64 -9.85
N ASP A 133 -12.82 -2.15 -10.95
CA ASP A 133 -13.91 -1.51 -11.68
C ASP A 133 -15.13 -1.27 -10.78
N GLU A 134 -15.52 -2.26 -9.99
CA GLU A 134 -16.65 -2.16 -9.05
C GLU A 134 -16.39 -1.13 -7.94
N VAL A 135 -15.16 -1.02 -7.43
CA VAL A 135 -14.81 0.03 -6.45
C VAL A 135 -14.88 1.41 -7.07
N VAL A 136 -14.29 1.61 -8.26
CA VAL A 136 -14.29 2.94 -8.90
C VAL A 136 -15.68 3.34 -9.40
N GLU A 137 -16.51 2.38 -9.84
CA GLU A 137 -17.91 2.63 -10.18
C GLU A 137 -18.71 3.15 -8.97
N LYS A 138 -18.42 2.64 -7.78
CA LYS A 138 -19.09 3.03 -6.53
C LYS A 138 -18.53 4.31 -5.90
N PHE A 139 -17.21 4.47 -5.89
CA PHE A 139 -16.47 5.49 -5.14
C PHE A 139 -15.68 6.48 -6.00
N GLY A 140 -15.84 6.44 -7.33
CA GLY A 140 -15.24 7.41 -8.25
C GLY A 140 -15.55 8.85 -7.83
N LEU A 141 -14.55 9.73 -7.94
CA LEU A 141 -14.64 11.09 -7.40
C LEU A 141 -15.62 11.98 -8.19
N ASP A 142 -15.88 11.64 -9.44
CA ASP A 142 -16.86 12.29 -10.30
C ASP A 142 -17.57 11.27 -11.21
N GLU A 143 -18.52 11.72 -12.02
CA GLU A 143 -19.27 10.85 -12.93
C GLU A 143 -18.40 10.26 -14.05
N ASN A 144 -17.28 10.90 -14.41
CA ASN A 144 -16.35 10.36 -15.39
C ASN A 144 -15.56 9.18 -14.81
N ASP A 145 -15.04 9.32 -13.58
CA ASP A 145 -14.40 8.23 -12.84
C ASP A 145 -15.34 7.02 -12.78
N LYS A 146 -16.59 7.21 -12.33
CA LYS A 146 -17.56 6.12 -12.20
C LYS A 146 -17.88 5.45 -13.52
N LYS A 147 -18.00 6.22 -14.61
CA LYS A 147 -18.26 5.71 -15.96
C LYS A 147 -17.07 4.95 -16.54
N LEU A 148 -15.85 5.48 -16.36
CA LEU A 148 -14.61 4.88 -16.85
C LEU A 148 -14.17 3.69 -15.99
N LYS A 149 -14.65 3.59 -14.75
CA LYS A 149 -14.32 2.55 -13.77
C LYS A 149 -12.80 2.47 -13.58
N GLY A 150 -12.20 1.29 -13.59
CA GLY A 150 -10.75 1.12 -13.47
C GLY A 150 -9.94 1.81 -14.58
N ASN A 151 -10.55 2.18 -15.71
CA ASN A 151 -9.90 2.96 -16.76
C ASN A 151 -9.87 4.47 -16.48
N ALA A 152 -10.45 4.92 -15.36
CA ALA A 152 -10.32 6.30 -14.92
C ALA A 152 -8.83 6.68 -14.74
N PRO A 153 -8.43 7.92 -15.08
CA PRO A 153 -7.06 8.38 -14.88
C PRO A 153 -6.61 8.25 -13.42
N LEU A 154 -5.38 7.78 -13.22
CA LEU A 154 -4.78 7.68 -11.89
C LEU A 154 -4.65 9.06 -11.25
N GLN A 155 -4.30 10.08 -12.05
CA GLN A 155 -4.21 11.46 -11.59
C GLN A 155 -5.59 12.13 -11.62
N HIS A 156 -5.95 12.83 -10.54
CA HIS A 156 -7.22 13.53 -10.45
C HIS A 156 -7.14 14.68 -9.47
N GLU A 157 -7.71 15.84 -9.82
CA GLU A 157 -7.59 17.05 -9.01
C GLU A 157 -8.25 16.92 -7.64
N GLY A 158 -9.36 16.18 -7.59
CA GLY A 158 -10.08 15.83 -6.38
C GLY A 158 -9.39 14.79 -5.49
N GLY A 159 -8.37 14.08 -5.99
CA GLY A 159 -7.65 13.04 -5.26
C GLY A 159 -6.60 13.61 -4.31
N ALA A 160 -6.35 12.93 -3.20
CA ALA A 160 -5.22 13.21 -2.33
C ALA A 160 -3.92 12.59 -2.89
N ARG A 161 -2.79 13.13 -2.45
CA ARG A 161 -1.47 12.74 -2.97
C ARG A 161 -1.05 11.39 -2.40
N MET A 162 -0.79 10.45 -3.30
CA MET A 162 -0.15 9.20 -2.96
C MET A 162 0.65 8.67 -4.16
N PHE A 163 1.47 7.64 -3.93
CA PHE A 163 2.08 6.87 -4.99
C PHE A 163 2.04 5.37 -4.72
N CYS A 164 1.92 4.58 -5.79
CA CYS A 164 2.13 3.14 -5.76
C CYS A 164 3.56 2.80 -6.17
N CYS A 165 4.26 1.97 -5.40
CA CYS A 165 5.54 1.40 -5.80
C CYS A 165 5.33 0.25 -6.79
N THR A 166 6.04 0.28 -7.91
CA THR A 166 6.10 -0.83 -8.87
C THR A 166 7.55 -1.10 -9.28
N THR A 167 7.81 -2.29 -9.81
CA THR A 167 9.13 -2.67 -10.32
C THR A 167 9.08 -2.73 -11.84
N ALA A 168 9.76 -1.82 -12.54
CA ALA A 168 9.96 -1.90 -13.99
C ALA A 168 10.99 -2.99 -14.30
N GLN A 169 10.55 -4.24 -14.35
CA GLN A 169 11.41 -5.41 -14.39
C GLN A 169 12.36 -5.41 -15.59
N ASN A 170 11.86 -5.04 -16.79
CA ASN A 170 12.68 -4.97 -18.00
C ASN A 170 13.75 -3.85 -17.96
N ARG A 171 13.79 -3.07 -16.87
CA ARG A 171 14.79 -2.03 -16.57
C ARG A 171 15.52 -2.24 -15.25
N ALA A 172 15.06 -3.17 -14.39
CA ALA A 172 15.52 -3.34 -13.02
C ALA A 172 15.46 -2.04 -12.19
N GLU A 173 14.45 -1.19 -12.46
CA GLU A 173 14.26 0.12 -11.83
C GLU A 173 12.95 0.14 -11.02
N SER A 174 12.93 0.94 -9.95
CA SER A 174 11.68 1.26 -9.24
C SER A 174 10.90 2.32 -10.01
N MET A 175 9.57 2.22 -10.02
CA MET A 175 8.69 3.25 -10.54
C MET A 175 7.63 3.62 -9.50
N LEU A 176 7.43 4.92 -9.31
CA LEU A 176 6.41 5.46 -8.42
C LEU A 176 5.25 6.00 -9.26
N MET A 177 4.12 5.27 -9.29
CA MET A 177 2.90 5.69 -9.98
C MET A 177 2.12 6.66 -9.09
N ARG A 178 2.20 7.96 -9.38
CA ARG A 178 1.64 9.04 -8.56
C ARG A 178 0.21 9.39 -8.96
N THR A 179 -0.62 9.71 -7.97
CA THR A 179 -2.00 10.23 -8.17
C THR A 179 -2.05 11.74 -8.40
N TYR A 180 -0.87 12.36 -8.46
CA TYR A 180 -0.70 13.78 -8.70
C TYR A 180 0.40 13.98 -9.73
N LYS A 181 0.36 15.12 -10.41
CA LYS A 181 1.42 15.53 -11.33
C LYS A 181 2.65 15.94 -10.51
N ASP A 182 3.73 15.20 -10.72
CA ASP A 182 5.06 15.61 -10.27
C ASP A 182 5.51 16.83 -11.11
N LYS A 183 5.92 17.89 -10.42
CA LYS A 183 6.42 19.13 -11.02
C LYS A 183 7.90 19.36 -10.71
N THR A 184 8.55 18.40 -10.07
CA THR A 184 9.94 18.50 -9.62
C THR A 184 10.92 17.98 -10.68
N ILE A 185 12.21 17.97 -10.33
CA ILE A 185 13.33 17.78 -11.25
C ILE A 185 13.25 16.41 -11.92
N TYR A 186 13.18 16.41 -13.25
CA TYR A 186 13.30 15.20 -14.06
C TYR A 186 14.73 14.67 -14.04
N THR A 187 14.89 13.41 -13.63
CA THR A 187 16.14 12.65 -13.82
C THR A 187 16.00 11.74 -15.03
N LYS A 188 16.93 11.80 -15.99
CA LYS A 188 16.86 10.98 -17.20
C LYS A 188 17.03 9.49 -16.89
N SER A 189 16.01 8.70 -17.20
CA SER A 189 16.07 7.23 -17.24
C SER A 189 15.06 6.71 -18.25
N LYS A 190 15.20 5.44 -18.68
CA LYS A 190 14.23 4.86 -19.64
C LYS A 190 12.82 4.77 -19.05
N VAL A 191 12.71 4.58 -17.72
CA VAL A 191 11.42 4.57 -17.02
C VAL A 191 10.81 5.97 -17.01
N ASN A 192 11.61 6.98 -16.66
CA ASN A 192 11.13 8.36 -16.61
C ASN A 192 10.80 8.92 -18.01
N ASP A 193 11.56 8.56 -19.04
CA ASP A 193 11.27 8.94 -20.44
C ASP A 193 9.93 8.35 -20.90
N ALA A 194 9.66 7.07 -20.57
CA ALA A 194 8.40 6.42 -20.89
C ALA A 194 7.21 7.03 -20.15
N LEU A 195 7.39 7.42 -18.88
CA LEU A 195 6.38 8.13 -18.10
C LEU A 195 6.10 9.54 -18.62
N LEU A 196 7.12 10.27 -19.06
CA LEU A 196 6.95 11.58 -19.64
C LEU A 196 6.12 11.52 -20.93
N LYS A 197 6.30 10.45 -21.71
CA LYS A 197 5.63 10.25 -23.00
C LYS A 197 4.21 9.70 -22.88
N HIS A 198 3.95 8.81 -21.90
CA HIS A 198 2.71 8.04 -21.82
C HIS A 198 1.99 8.15 -20.47
N GLY A 199 2.47 8.99 -19.54
CA GLY A 199 1.95 9.06 -18.17
C GLY A 199 0.48 9.44 -18.07
N ASP A 200 -0.07 10.10 -19.08
CA ASP A 200 -1.50 10.39 -19.25
C ASP A 200 -2.34 9.12 -19.43
N LYS A 201 -1.74 8.03 -19.91
CA LYS A 201 -2.38 6.71 -20.04
C LYS A 201 -2.40 5.90 -18.75
N LEU A 202 -1.82 6.38 -17.64
CA LEU A 202 -1.88 5.67 -16.37
C LEU A 202 -3.30 5.72 -15.79
N THR A 203 -3.93 4.56 -15.69
CA THR A 203 -5.25 4.39 -15.08
C THR A 203 -5.16 3.83 -13.67
N ILE A 204 -6.25 3.93 -12.91
CA ILE A 204 -6.37 3.29 -11.59
C ILE A 204 -6.11 1.79 -11.68
N SER A 205 -6.66 1.11 -12.69
CA SER A 205 -6.49 -0.34 -12.92
C SER A 205 -5.05 -0.71 -13.25
N ILE A 206 -4.36 0.05 -14.11
CA ILE A 206 -2.94 -0.17 -14.40
C ILE A 206 -2.11 -0.05 -13.11
N ALA A 207 -2.35 0.99 -12.31
CA ALA A 207 -1.61 1.20 -11.08
C ALA A 207 -1.84 0.09 -10.05
N ALA A 208 -3.10 -0.25 -9.80
CA ALA A 208 -3.49 -1.31 -8.86
C ALA A 208 -2.92 -2.69 -9.27
N ARG A 209 -3.00 -3.04 -10.56
CA ARG A 209 -2.44 -4.29 -11.07
C ARG A 209 -0.91 -4.30 -11.03
N ALA A 210 -0.26 -3.22 -11.46
CA ALA A 210 1.20 -3.16 -11.54
C ALA A 210 1.86 -3.22 -10.16
N THR A 211 1.30 -2.52 -9.17
CA THR A 211 1.83 -2.55 -7.79
C THR A 211 1.73 -3.94 -7.18
N SER A 212 0.72 -4.74 -7.53
CA SER A 212 0.46 -6.07 -6.97
C SER A 212 0.81 -7.24 -7.90
N ALA A 213 1.52 -7.00 -9.01
CA ALA A 213 1.85 -8.02 -10.01
C ALA A 213 2.92 -8.99 -9.52
N ALA A 214 2.62 -9.74 -8.46
CA ALA A 214 3.57 -10.61 -7.78
C ALA A 214 3.89 -11.81 -8.69
N PRO A 215 5.17 -12.09 -8.99
CA PRO A 215 5.55 -13.21 -9.83
C PRO A 215 4.92 -14.52 -9.34
N THR A 216 4.46 -15.37 -10.26
CA THR A 216 3.70 -16.62 -10.03
C THR A 216 2.27 -16.47 -9.48
N PHE A 217 1.90 -15.31 -8.91
CA PHE A 217 0.55 -15.04 -8.44
C PHE A 217 -0.29 -14.32 -9.49
N PHE A 218 0.22 -13.21 -10.03
CA PHE A 218 -0.48 -12.37 -11.00
C PHE A 218 0.35 -12.20 -12.27
N PRO A 219 -0.31 -11.98 -13.42
CA PRO A 219 0.39 -11.66 -14.65
C PRO A 219 1.05 -10.28 -14.56
N GLU A 220 2.18 -10.14 -15.25
CA GLU A 220 2.88 -8.86 -15.42
C GLU A 220 1.99 -7.82 -16.12
N VAL A 221 2.27 -6.53 -15.86
CA VAL A 221 1.55 -5.42 -16.49
C VAL A 221 2.45 -4.73 -17.49
N LYS A 222 2.02 -4.67 -18.75
CA LYS A 222 2.75 -4.02 -19.84
C LYS A 222 2.27 -2.58 -20.00
N PHE A 223 3.21 -1.65 -20.22
CA PHE A 223 2.88 -0.22 -20.31
C PHE A 223 3.69 0.52 -21.38
N PRO A 224 3.07 1.39 -22.18
CA PRO A 224 1.61 1.48 -22.35
C PRO A 224 1.05 0.18 -22.96
N GLU A 225 -0.24 -0.11 -22.74
CA GLU A 225 -0.82 -1.42 -23.11
C GLU A 225 -0.81 -1.68 -24.64
N ASP A 226 -0.95 -0.63 -25.45
CA ASP A 226 -0.97 -0.69 -26.92
C ASP A 226 0.41 -0.90 -27.55
N LYS A 227 1.46 -0.33 -26.94
CA LYS A 227 2.83 -0.42 -27.42
C LYS A 227 3.81 -0.50 -26.24
N PRO A 228 3.97 -1.68 -25.62
CA PRO A 228 4.73 -1.83 -24.39
C PRO A 228 6.18 -1.35 -24.49
N GLU A 229 6.57 -0.42 -23.62
CA GLU A 229 7.94 0.04 -23.42
C GLU A 229 8.49 -0.42 -22.04
N LEU A 230 7.59 -0.60 -21.07
CA LEU A 230 7.84 -1.05 -19.70
C LEU A 230 7.03 -2.32 -19.39
N VAL A 231 7.62 -3.17 -18.55
CA VAL A 231 6.96 -4.35 -17.99
C VAL A 231 7.07 -4.27 -16.47
N PHE A 232 5.93 -4.25 -15.80
CA PHE A 232 5.82 -4.07 -14.36
C PHE A 232 5.55 -5.38 -13.64
N TRP A 233 6.31 -5.56 -12.57
CA TRP A 233 6.08 -6.52 -11.49
C TRP A 233 5.77 -5.79 -10.19
N ASP A 234 5.32 -6.55 -9.18
CA ASP A 234 5.02 -6.07 -7.85
C ASP A 234 6.15 -5.18 -7.28
N GLY A 235 5.77 -4.06 -6.67
CA GLY A 235 6.72 -3.17 -6.02
C GLY A 235 7.45 -3.82 -4.85
N GLY A 236 6.90 -4.89 -4.29
CA GLY A 236 7.44 -5.66 -3.17
C GLY A 236 8.79 -6.30 -3.47
N LEU A 237 9.16 -6.46 -4.75
CA LEU A 237 10.47 -6.96 -5.15
C LEU A 237 11.61 -6.01 -4.76
N LEU A 238 11.36 -4.69 -4.73
CA LEU A 238 12.36 -3.67 -4.40
C LEU A 238 11.99 -2.88 -3.14
N ASN A 239 10.71 -2.53 -2.98
CA ASN A 239 10.22 -1.55 -2.01
C ASN A 239 9.00 -2.06 -1.25
N ASN A 240 9.04 -3.27 -0.69
CA ASN A 240 7.88 -3.84 0.02
C ASN A 240 7.39 -2.99 1.20
N ASN A 241 8.32 -2.29 1.86
CA ASN A 241 8.03 -1.18 2.75
C ASN A 241 8.45 0.11 2.02
N PRO A 242 7.50 0.97 1.59
CA PRO A 242 7.80 2.17 0.78
C PRO A 242 8.36 3.35 1.59
N ILE A 243 8.80 3.13 2.84
CA ILE A 243 9.18 4.21 3.77
C ILE A 243 10.30 5.11 3.25
N ASP A 244 11.32 4.54 2.60
CA ASP A 244 12.42 5.33 2.03
C ASP A 244 11.92 6.16 0.85
N GLN A 245 11.12 5.54 -0.04
CA GLN A 245 10.50 6.22 -1.19
C GLN A 245 9.61 7.36 -0.69
N LEU A 246 8.82 7.13 0.35
CA LEU A 246 7.95 8.13 0.96
C LEU A 246 8.74 9.29 1.54
N TRP A 247 9.82 8.98 2.27
CA TRP A 247 10.71 9.99 2.83
C TRP A 247 11.28 10.87 1.73
N TYR A 248 11.88 10.33 0.66
CA TYR A 248 12.46 11.16 -0.39
C TYR A 248 11.42 11.88 -1.25
N THR A 249 10.28 11.24 -1.53
CA THR A 249 9.18 11.84 -2.33
C THR A 249 8.53 13.04 -1.63
N ARG A 250 8.68 13.18 -0.31
CA ARG A 250 8.14 14.34 0.43
C ARG A 250 8.63 15.69 -0.12
N PHE A 251 9.82 15.73 -0.73
CA PHE A 251 10.35 16.95 -1.34
C PHE A 251 9.53 17.41 -2.56
N GLU A 252 8.69 16.55 -3.13
CA GLU A 252 7.74 16.90 -4.19
C GLU A 252 6.54 17.72 -3.67
N LEU A 253 6.42 17.89 -2.35
CA LEU A 253 5.35 18.66 -1.72
C LEU A 253 5.66 20.16 -1.63
N VAL A 254 6.89 20.56 -1.92
CA VAL A 254 7.38 21.96 -1.91
C VAL A 254 8.13 22.26 -3.21
N ASP A 255 8.28 23.53 -3.56
CA ASP A 255 9.09 23.88 -4.73
C ASP A 255 10.59 23.67 -4.43
N PRO A 256 11.45 23.32 -5.41
CA PRO A 256 12.88 23.06 -5.18
C PRO A 256 13.68 24.22 -4.58
N LYS A 257 13.13 25.44 -4.63
CA LYS A 257 13.73 26.66 -4.06
C LYS A 257 13.30 26.90 -2.60
N ASP A 258 12.23 26.23 -2.16
CA ASP A 258 11.72 26.36 -0.82
C ASP A 258 12.54 25.51 0.15
N PRO A 259 12.53 25.84 1.45
CA PRO A 259 13.13 24.98 2.47
C PRO A 259 12.55 23.56 2.44
N SER A 260 13.34 22.59 2.92
CA SER A 260 12.87 21.22 3.16
C SER A 260 11.53 21.23 3.89
N PRO A 261 10.56 20.39 3.48
CA PRO A 261 9.28 20.32 4.16
C PRO A 261 9.49 19.77 5.58
N GLN A 262 9.05 20.54 6.58
CA GLN A 262 9.03 20.07 7.96
C GLN A 262 8.03 18.93 8.10
N ILE A 263 8.42 17.87 8.81
CA ILE A 263 7.60 16.67 9.01
C ILE A 263 7.24 16.55 10.47
N SER A 264 5.94 16.56 10.76
CA SER A 264 5.41 16.24 12.08
C SER A 264 5.57 14.75 12.36
N CYS A 265 5.04 13.91 11.47
CA CYS A 265 5.08 12.47 11.67
C CYS A 265 5.16 11.65 10.38
N VAL A 266 5.67 10.44 10.55
CA VAL A 266 5.67 9.38 9.56
C VAL A 266 5.08 8.14 10.22
N ILE A 267 3.89 7.73 9.78
CA ILE A 267 3.22 6.51 10.27
C ILE A 267 3.45 5.41 9.25
N SER A 268 4.02 4.28 9.68
CA SER A 268 4.27 3.11 8.83
C SER A 268 3.47 1.90 9.32
N LEU A 269 2.65 1.34 8.44
CA LEU A 269 1.74 0.24 8.75
C LEU A 269 2.21 -1.02 8.03
N GLY A 270 2.65 -2.00 8.82
CA GLY A 270 3.13 -3.30 8.36
C GLY A 270 2.03 -4.35 8.28
N THR A 271 2.29 -5.39 7.50
CA THR A 271 1.38 -6.53 7.29
C THR A 271 1.72 -7.74 8.18
N GLY A 272 2.29 -7.49 9.35
CA GLY A 272 2.68 -8.49 10.33
C GLY A 272 4.07 -9.08 10.12
N TYR A 273 4.64 -9.63 11.18
CA TYR A 273 5.94 -10.32 11.15
C TYR A 273 5.95 -11.60 12.00
N VAL A 274 6.77 -12.56 11.60
CA VAL A 274 7.05 -13.79 12.37
C VAL A 274 8.48 -13.71 12.91
N SER A 275 8.74 -14.29 14.09
CA SER A 275 10.10 -14.33 14.65
C SER A 275 11.05 -15.12 13.76
N PRO A 276 12.31 -14.64 13.55
CA PRO A 276 13.33 -15.37 12.81
C PRO A 276 13.53 -16.78 13.37
N GLY A 277 13.63 -17.80 12.50
CA GLY A 277 13.83 -19.20 12.89
C GLY A 277 12.56 -20.06 12.99
N LYS A 278 11.37 -19.47 12.87
CA LYS A 278 10.09 -20.19 12.77
C LYS A 278 9.35 -20.02 11.43
N ALA A 279 9.94 -19.30 10.48
CA ALA A 279 9.40 -19.16 9.13
C ALA A 279 9.47 -20.50 8.40
N LYS A 280 8.38 -20.91 7.73
CA LYS A 280 8.45 -22.01 6.77
C LYS A 280 9.03 -21.49 5.46
N LYS A 281 9.44 -22.41 4.58
CA LYS A 281 10.10 -22.12 3.30
C LYS A 281 9.34 -21.06 2.48
N SER A 282 10.09 -20.08 1.99
CA SER A 282 9.78 -19.11 0.92
C SER A 282 8.53 -19.38 0.09
N TRP A 283 7.71 -18.34 -0.02
CA TRP A 283 6.51 -18.20 -0.85
C TRP A 283 6.76 -18.37 -2.36
N ILE A 284 8.00 -18.22 -2.84
CA ILE A 284 8.39 -18.52 -4.22
C ILE A 284 8.95 -19.95 -4.30
N LYS A 285 8.39 -20.79 -5.19
CA LYS A 285 8.98 -22.09 -5.59
C LYS A 285 10.23 -21.93 -6.46
N VAL A 286 11.20 -21.12 -6.00
CA VAL A 286 12.54 -21.08 -6.60
C VAL A 286 13.45 -21.96 -5.76
N VAL A 287 13.99 -23.00 -6.39
CA VAL A 287 14.88 -23.96 -5.74
C VAL A 287 16.22 -23.29 -5.43
N GLY A 288 16.76 -23.46 -4.22
CA GLY A 288 18.10 -23.01 -3.86
C GLY A 288 18.16 -21.58 -3.28
N VAL A 289 19.27 -20.86 -3.55
CA VAL A 289 19.62 -19.57 -2.91
C VAL A 289 18.66 -18.43 -3.30
N ALA A 290 18.05 -18.48 -4.48
CA ALA A 290 17.22 -17.40 -5.01
C ALA A 290 15.87 -17.21 -4.29
N SER A 291 15.30 -18.25 -3.68
CA SER A 291 14.13 -18.09 -2.80
C SER A 291 14.47 -17.31 -1.52
N LYS A 292 15.64 -17.60 -0.93
CA LYS A 292 16.14 -16.86 0.25
C LYS A 292 16.41 -15.39 -0.08
N VAL A 293 17.01 -15.10 -1.24
CA VAL A 293 17.27 -13.71 -1.68
C VAL A 293 15.97 -12.90 -1.83
N MET A 294 14.92 -13.54 -2.32
CA MET A 294 13.59 -12.92 -2.43
C MET A 294 12.92 -12.68 -1.09
N ASP A 295 13.00 -13.62 -0.14
CA ASP A 295 12.51 -13.43 1.24
C ASP A 295 13.26 -12.29 1.97
N PHE A 296 14.55 -12.11 1.67
CA PHE A 296 15.32 -10.98 2.18
C PHE A 296 14.89 -9.66 1.53
N ALA A 297 14.67 -9.64 0.21
CA ALA A 297 14.26 -8.45 -0.54
C ALA A 297 12.87 -7.94 -0.10
N THR A 298 11.97 -8.84 0.30
CA THR A 298 10.61 -8.48 0.74
C THR A 298 10.47 -8.24 2.25
N ASN A 299 11.57 -8.29 3.02
CA ASN A 299 11.55 -8.12 4.47
C ASN A 299 11.27 -6.66 4.89
N THR A 300 9.99 -6.35 5.09
CA THR A 300 9.50 -5.02 5.49
C THR A 300 9.99 -4.60 6.87
N ASN A 301 10.20 -5.55 7.79
CA ASN A 301 10.62 -5.27 9.16
C ASN A 301 12.08 -4.79 9.22
N ALA A 302 12.96 -5.33 8.37
CA ALA A 302 14.34 -4.86 8.27
C ALA A 302 14.40 -3.41 7.81
N LYS A 303 13.71 -3.07 6.71
CA LYS A 303 13.58 -1.69 6.21
C LYS A 303 13.02 -0.73 7.25
N GLY A 304 11.98 -1.15 7.97
CA GLY A 304 11.40 -0.34 9.05
C GLY A 304 12.38 -0.05 10.19
N LYS A 305 13.25 -1.01 10.54
CA LYS A 305 14.31 -0.85 11.55
C LYS A 305 15.45 0.03 11.05
N ASP A 306 15.86 -0.11 9.79
CA ASP A 306 16.89 0.74 9.18
C ASP A 306 16.43 2.19 9.13
N PHE A 307 15.18 2.44 8.70
CA PHE A 307 14.58 3.77 8.74
C PHE A 307 14.50 4.32 10.16
N SER A 308 14.16 3.50 11.15
CA SER A 308 14.17 3.92 12.56
C SER A 308 15.55 4.41 13.00
N ARG A 309 16.62 3.70 12.64
CA ARG A 309 18.00 4.12 12.93
C ARG A 309 18.35 5.41 12.22
N HIS A 310 17.99 5.56 10.94
CA HIS A 310 18.20 6.81 10.21
C HIS A 310 17.48 7.99 10.86
N MET A 311 16.23 7.80 11.28
CA MET A 311 15.47 8.81 12.00
C MET A 311 16.13 9.18 13.32
N THR A 312 16.63 8.21 14.11
CA THR A 312 17.39 8.53 15.34
C THR A 312 18.54 9.50 15.05
N HIS A 313 19.31 9.30 13.97
CA HIS A 313 20.40 10.22 13.62
C HIS A 313 19.90 11.56 13.09
N LEU A 314 18.78 11.58 12.35
CA LEU A 314 18.18 12.81 11.84
C LEU A 314 17.61 13.66 12.98
N ASN A 315 16.99 13.04 13.99
CA ASN A 315 16.41 13.71 15.15
C ASN A 315 17.47 14.41 16.04
N GLU A 316 18.77 14.10 15.90
CA GLU A 316 19.86 14.88 16.52
C GLU A 316 20.08 16.24 15.82
N ARG A 317 19.43 16.48 14.68
CA ARG A 317 19.48 17.76 13.97
C ARG A 317 18.24 18.59 14.31
N ASP A 318 18.43 19.88 14.53
CA ASP A 318 17.36 20.81 14.89
C ASP A 318 16.17 20.80 13.92
N GLU A 319 16.43 20.53 12.63
CA GLU A 319 15.41 20.47 11.58
C GLU A 319 14.44 19.28 11.74
N HIS A 320 14.87 18.18 12.35
CA HIS A 320 14.09 16.94 12.44
C HIS A 320 13.87 16.45 13.87
N LYS A 321 14.35 17.18 14.89
CA LYS A 321 14.25 16.78 16.31
C LYS A 321 12.83 16.42 16.75
N ASP A 322 11.85 17.12 16.19
CA ASP A 322 10.44 16.94 16.52
C ASP A 322 9.72 15.92 15.62
N THR A 323 10.34 15.46 14.54
CA THR A 323 9.74 14.48 13.63
C THR A 323 9.55 13.14 14.33
N LYS A 324 8.32 12.65 14.35
CA LYS A 324 7.96 11.36 14.95
C LYS A 324 7.83 10.27 13.89
N TYR A 325 8.63 9.22 13.98
CA TYR A 325 8.42 8.00 13.20
C TYR A 325 7.84 6.92 14.09
N ILE A 326 6.66 6.41 13.73
CA ILE A 326 6.00 5.31 14.42
C ILE A 326 5.66 4.21 13.41
N ARG A 327 6.07 2.99 13.72
CA ARG A 327 5.75 1.81 12.92
C ARG A 327 4.91 0.82 13.72
N PHE A 328 3.75 0.49 13.19
CA PHE A 328 2.90 -0.58 13.70
C PHE A 328 3.04 -1.80 12.82
N ASN A 329 3.48 -2.92 13.38
CA ASN A 329 3.65 -4.18 12.64
C ASN A 329 3.32 -5.34 13.58
N PRO A 330 2.10 -5.90 13.54
CA PRO A 330 1.66 -6.93 14.48
C PRO A 330 2.54 -8.18 14.48
N PHE A 331 2.71 -8.79 15.65
CA PHE A 331 3.37 -10.09 15.74
C PHE A 331 2.41 -11.22 15.34
N LEU A 332 2.88 -12.11 14.47
CA LEU A 332 2.17 -13.30 14.05
C LEU A 332 2.80 -14.54 14.72
N LYS A 333 1.99 -15.33 15.41
CA LYS A 333 2.43 -16.56 16.10
C LYS A 333 2.90 -17.64 15.11
N GLU A 334 2.31 -17.62 13.92
CA GLU A 334 2.60 -18.52 12.81
C GLU A 334 2.55 -17.73 11.50
N GLU A 335 3.05 -18.33 10.44
CA GLU A 335 3.01 -17.72 9.11
C GLU A 335 1.61 -17.85 8.51
N ILE A 336 1.04 -16.71 8.12
CA ILE A 336 -0.21 -16.64 7.36
C ILE A 336 0.16 -16.23 5.94
N GLY A 337 -0.22 -17.06 4.96
CA GLY A 337 0.01 -16.86 3.54
C GLY A 337 -0.67 -15.61 3.00
N LEU A 338 -0.11 -15.08 1.91
CA LEU A 338 -0.55 -13.84 1.27
C LEU A 338 -1.92 -13.95 0.60
N ASP A 339 -2.38 -15.17 0.34
CA ASP A 339 -3.63 -15.53 -0.33
C ASP A 339 -4.64 -16.24 0.59
N GLU A 340 -4.33 -16.37 1.89
CA GLU A 340 -5.19 -17.04 2.88
C GLU A 340 -6.41 -16.18 3.28
N TYR A 341 -7.26 -15.84 2.32
CA TYR A 341 -8.40 -14.93 2.53
C TYR A 341 -9.43 -15.47 3.54
N LEU A 342 -9.48 -16.78 3.76
CA LEU A 342 -10.31 -17.39 4.82
C LEU A 342 -9.87 -17.00 6.23
N ARG A 343 -8.64 -16.47 6.39
CA ARG A 343 -8.08 -15.98 7.65
C ARG A 343 -8.19 -14.47 7.83
N MET A 344 -8.96 -13.78 6.99
CA MET A 344 -9.15 -12.33 7.08
C MET A 344 -9.67 -11.89 8.46
N ASP A 345 -10.61 -12.63 9.04
CA ASP A 345 -11.15 -12.29 10.37
C ASP A 345 -10.15 -12.55 11.50
N ASP A 346 -9.33 -13.60 11.39
CA ASP A 346 -8.19 -13.82 12.31
C ASP A 346 -7.21 -12.65 12.26
N LEU A 347 -6.88 -12.18 11.04
CA LEU A 347 -5.96 -11.06 10.82
C LEU A 347 -6.54 -9.77 11.43
N LYS A 348 -7.82 -9.47 11.20
CA LYS A 348 -8.52 -8.34 11.83
C LYS A 348 -8.46 -8.44 13.36
N LEU A 349 -8.70 -9.63 13.92
CA LEU A 349 -8.64 -9.87 15.36
C LEU A 349 -7.24 -9.68 15.94
N ILE A 350 -6.19 -10.11 15.22
CA ILE A 350 -4.79 -9.91 15.63
C ILE A 350 -4.46 -8.42 15.68
N ALA A 351 -4.85 -7.66 14.65
CA ALA A 351 -4.64 -6.22 14.60
C ALA A 351 -5.40 -5.50 15.72
N GLN A 352 -6.67 -5.86 15.94
CA GLN A 352 -7.48 -5.30 17.02
C GLN A 352 -6.84 -5.56 18.39
N LYS A 353 -6.43 -6.81 18.67
CA LYS A 353 -5.71 -7.15 19.91
C LYS A 353 -4.41 -6.38 20.09
N THR A 354 -3.72 -6.06 18.99
CA THR A 354 -2.51 -5.23 19.04
C THR A 354 -2.82 -3.81 19.48
N MET A 355 -3.96 -3.23 19.05
CA MET A 355 -4.38 -1.89 19.43
C MET A 355 -4.98 -1.82 20.85
N ASP A 356 -5.57 -2.92 21.30
CA ASP A 356 -6.20 -3.05 22.62
C ASP A 356 -5.25 -3.56 23.71
N ASP A 357 -4.02 -3.96 23.35
CA ASP A 357 -3.04 -4.48 24.31
C ASP A 357 -2.76 -3.42 25.39
N PRO A 358 -3.10 -3.68 26.68
CA PRO A 358 -2.95 -2.71 27.76
C PRO A 358 -1.50 -2.48 28.17
N ASN A 359 -0.53 -3.16 27.54
CA ASN A 359 0.89 -2.93 27.77
C ASN A 359 1.23 -1.42 27.71
N PRO A 360 1.80 -0.83 28.78
CA PRO A 360 2.05 0.62 28.84
C PRO A 360 2.95 1.13 27.72
N THR A 361 3.93 0.33 27.29
CA THR A 361 4.83 0.69 26.18
C THR A 361 4.06 0.72 24.86
N ASN A 362 3.18 -0.24 24.62
CA ASN A 362 2.35 -0.26 23.42
C ASN A 362 1.39 0.94 23.38
N GLN A 363 0.66 1.18 24.47
CA GLN A 363 -0.25 2.33 24.58
C GLN A 363 0.49 3.66 24.48
N PHE A 364 1.72 3.76 25.00
CA PHE A 364 2.58 4.93 24.81
C PHE A 364 2.80 5.23 23.32
N TRP A 365 3.20 4.24 22.52
CA TRP A 365 3.43 4.45 21.08
C TRP A 365 2.16 4.73 20.29
N ILE A 366 1.03 4.11 20.65
CA ILE A 366 -0.28 4.42 20.07
C ILE A 366 -0.66 5.88 20.34
N ASN A 367 -0.52 6.33 21.59
CA ASN A 367 -0.80 7.71 21.96
C ASN A 367 0.14 8.69 21.25
N GLN A 368 1.44 8.38 21.15
CA GLN A 368 2.39 9.21 20.40
C GLN A 368 2.01 9.34 18.93
N ALA A 369 1.51 8.28 18.29
CA ALA A 369 1.02 8.34 16.92
C ALA A 369 -0.22 9.24 16.80
N VAL A 370 -1.22 9.06 17.67
CA VAL A 370 -2.44 9.89 17.68
C VAL A 370 -2.11 11.35 17.91
N ASP A 371 -1.21 11.64 18.85
CA ASP A 371 -0.76 12.98 19.20
C ASP A 371 -0.06 13.64 18.02
N ALA A 372 0.83 12.91 17.33
CA ALA A 372 1.55 13.43 16.18
C ALA A 372 0.66 13.60 14.93
N ILE A 373 -0.46 12.88 14.83
CA ILE A 373 -1.48 13.11 13.78
C ILE A 373 -2.34 14.33 14.13
N CYS A 374 -2.65 14.52 15.41
CA CYS A 374 -3.54 15.55 15.93
C CYS A 374 -2.88 16.92 16.15
N ALA A 375 -1.58 17.01 16.40
CA ALA A 375 -0.98 18.22 16.97
C ALA A 375 -1.06 19.46 16.07
#